data_AF-A0ABD6CCF9-F1
#
_entry.id   AF-A0ABD6CCF9-F1
#
_cell.length_a   1.000
_cell.length_b   1.000
_cell.length_c   1.000
_cell.angle_alpha   90.00
_cell.angle_beta   90.00
_cell.angle_gamma   90.00
#
_symmetry.space_group_name_H-M   'P 1'
#
loop_
_entity.id
_entity.type
_entity.pdbx_description
1 polymer ?
#
loop_
_entity_poly.entity_id
_entity_poly.type
_entity_poly.pdbx_seq_one_letter_code
_entity_poly.pdbx_strand_id
1 'polypeptide(L)'
;MTENTADTKEDVQYANLSAFQRDILLVLQRLEGSEEDSYGLAIKRHLEDRYDSEVNHGRLYPNLDELIELSLVERGQIDKRTNRYTLTDAGRELLRSHGAEVTELFK
;
A
#
# COMPACT_ATOMS: atom_id res chain seq x y z
N MET A 1 10.76 33.41 16.85
CA MET A 1 11.38 32.08 16.92
C MET A 1 10.32 31.10 16.47
N THR A 2 10.61 30.39 15.40
CA THR A 2 9.71 29.56 14.60
C THR A 2 8.96 28.53 15.43
N GLU A 3 7.62 28.55 15.32
CA GLU A 3 6.74 27.52 15.84
C GLU A 3 7.02 26.21 15.09
N ASN A 4 7.36 25.19 15.87
CA ASN A 4 7.67 23.85 15.41
C ASN A 4 6.34 23.17 15.04
N THR A 5 5.99 23.17 13.76
CA THR A 5 4.92 22.33 13.21
C THR A 5 5.34 20.87 13.39
N ALA A 6 4.96 20.29 14.53
CA ALA A 6 4.91 18.84 14.66
C ALA A 6 3.77 18.38 13.76
N ASP A 7 4.12 17.98 12.54
CA ASP A 7 3.26 17.26 11.61
C ASP A 7 2.54 16.17 12.39
N THR A 8 1.25 16.37 12.60
CA THR A 8 0.39 15.38 13.23
C THR A 8 0.17 14.34 12.15
N LYS A 9 1.03 13.30 12.11
CA LYS A 9 0.76 12.10 11.31
C LYS A 9 -0.64 11.65 11.69
N GLU A 10 -1.61 11.85 10.81
CA GLU A 10 -2.94 11.32 10.99
C GLU A 10 -2.82 9.82 11.24
N ASP A 11 -3.41 9.35 12.34
CA ASP A 11 -3.37 7.94 12.72
C ASP A 11 -4.29 7.15 11.79
N VAL A 12 -3.77 6.79 10.61
CA VAL A 12 -4.53 6.09 9.58
C VAL A 12 -4.91 4.70 10.08
N GLN A 13 -6.21 4.47 10.27
CA GLN A 13 -6.74 3.16 10.66
C GLN A 13 -6.98 2.28 9.44
N TYR A 14 -6.69 0.97 9.57
CA TYR A 14 -6.92 0.00 8.48
C TYR A 14 -8.39 0.00 8.02
N ALA A 15 -9.31 0.17 8.98
CA ALA A 15 -10.75 0.24 8.74
C ALA A 15 -11.20 1.46 7.90
N ASN A 16 -10.37 2.51 7.80
CA ASN A 16 -10.70 3.71 7.01
C ASN A 16 -10.28 3.58 5.54
N LEU A 17 -9.40 2.64 5.22
CA LEU A 17 -9.00 2.37 3.83
C LEU A 17 -10.12 1.66 3.07
N SER A 18 -10.26 1.96 1.77
CA SER A 18 -11.13 1.20 0.89
C SER A 18 -10.66 -0.25 0.75
N ALA A 19 -11.55 -1.18 0.40
CA ALA A 19 -11.16 -2.57 0.17
C ALA A 19 -10.04 -2.68 -0.89
N PHE A 20 -10.11 -1.84 -1.93
CA PHE A 20 -9.11 -1.82 -3.00
C PHE A 20 -7.75 -1.28 -2.52
N GLN A 21 -7.73 -0.24 -1.69
CA GLN A 21 -6.49 0.25 -1.05
C GLN A 21 -5.86 -0.81 -0.15
N ARG A 22 -6.66 -1.49 0.68
CA ARG A 22 -6.19 -2.59 1.52
C ARG A 22 -5.59 -3.73 0.69
N ASP A 23 -6.24 -4.09 -0.40
CA ASP A 23 -5.76 -5.12 -1.32
C ASP A 23 -4.45 -4.71 -2.00
N ILE A 24 -4.26 -3.43 -2.35
CA ILE A 24 -2.97 -2.91 -2.82
C ILE A 24 -1.88 -3.13 -1.76
N LEU A 25 -2.12 -2.76 -0.49
CA LEU A 25 -1.13 -2.95 0.57
C LEU A 25 -0.74 -4.43 0.75
N LEU A 26 -1.72 -5.33 0.70
CA LEU A 26 -1.48 -6.78 0.77
C LEU A 26 -0.67 -7.31 -0.41
N VAL A 27 -0.95 -6.82 -1.63
CA VAL A 27 -0.18 -7.17 -2.84
C VAL A 27 1.25 -6.66 -2.74
N LEU A 28 1.46 -5.43 -2.28
CA LEU A 28 2.80 -4.87 -2.06
C LEU A 28 3.59 -5.70 -1.04
N GLN A 29 2.99 -6.05 0.09
CA GLN A 29 3.63 -6.90 1.10
C GLN A 29 4.02 -8.27 0.54
N ARG A 30 3.20 -8.86 -0.34
CA ARG A 30 3.48 -10.13 -1.01
C ARG A 30 4.66 -10.00 -1.98
N LEU A 31 4.69 -8.92 -2.76
CA LEU A 31 5.75 -8.64 -3.72
C LEU A 31 7.11 -8.39 -3.01
N GLU A 32 7.12 -7.70 -1.88
CA GLU A 32 8.34 -7.50 -1.06
C GLU A 32 9.00 -8.82 -0.62
N GLY A 33 8.21 -9.89 -0.46
CA GLY A 33 8.70 -11.24 -0.13
C GLY A 33 9.06 -12.10 -1.35
N SER A 34 9.01 -11.53 -2.56
CA SER A 34 9.20 -12.24 -3.83
C SER A 34 10.42 -11.74 -4.59
N GLU A 35 10.81 -12.42 -5.68
CA GLU A 35 11.86 -11.96 -6.60
C GLU A 35 11.35 -10.90 -7.62
N GLU A 36 10.04 -10.63 -7.66
CA GLU A 36 9.42 -9.70 -8.61
C GLU A 36 9.38 -8.27 -8.05
N ASP A 37 9.85 -7.30 -8.85
CA ASP A 37 9.77 -5.89 -8.50
C ASP A 37 8.31 -5.38 -8.48
N SER A 38 8.02 -4.48 -7.55
CA SER A 38 6.70 -3.89 -7.35
C SER A 38 6.42 -2.67 -8.25
N TYR A 39 6.51 -2.85 -9.56
CA TYR A 39 6.10 -1.84 -10.53
C TYR A 39 4.60 -1.91 -10.81
N GLY A 40 4.00 -0.81 -11.30
CA GLY A 40 2.54 -0.68 -11.43
C GLY A 40 1.87 -1.83 -12.21
N LEU A 41 2.54 -2.39 -13.22
CA LEU A 41 2.01 -3.52 -13.97
C LEU A 41 2.08 -4.85 -13.18
N ALA A 42 3.09 -5.07 -12.34
CA ALA A 42 3.12 -6.22 -11.43
C ALA A 42 1.97 -6.13 -10.43
N ILE A 43 1.80 -4.98 -9.78
CA ILE A 43 0.70 -4.75 -8.84
C ILE A 43 -0.65 -5.00 -9.51
N LYS A 44 -0.85 -4.47 -10.72
CA LYS A 44 -2.05 -4.71 -11.52
C LYS A 44 -2.32 -6.20 -11.71
N ARG A 45 -1.34 -6.98 -12.19
CA ARG A 45 -1.51 -8.43 -12.41
C ARG A 45 -1.95 -9.17 -11.15
N HIS A 46 -1.27 -8.93 -10.02
CA HIS A 46 -1.62 -9.57 -8.76
C HIS A 46 -3.04 -9.20 -8.26
N LEU A 47 -3.50 -7.98 -8.53
CA LEU A 47 -4.88 -7.57 -8.24
C LEU A 47 -5.89 -8.22 -9.20
N GLU A 48 -5.55 -8.35 -10.48
CA GLU A 48 -6.40 -9.01 -11.48
C GLU A 48 -6.57 -10.49 -11.18
N ASP A 49 -5.48 -11.17 -10.83
CA ASP A 49 -5.50 -12.58 -10.40
C ASP A 49 -6.34 -12.75 -9.12
N ARG A 50 -6.28 -11.79 -8.19
CA ARG A 50 -7.05 -11.81 -6.95
C ARG A 50 -8.55 -11.62 -7.19
N TYR A 51 -8.93 -10.77 -8.14
CA TYR A 51 -10.34 -10.47 -8.43
C TYR A 51 -10.94 -11.31 -9.55
N ASP A 52 -10.14 -12.14 -10.23
CA ASP A 52 -10.51 -12.84 -11.46
C ASP A 52 -11.16 -11.88 -12.49
N SER A 53 -10.62 -10.67 -12.59
CA SER A 53 -11.18 -9.60 -13.43
C SER A 53 -10.16 -8.51 -13.74
N GLU A 54 -10.39 -7.75 -14.81
CA GLU A 54 -9.50 -6.67 -15.24
C GLU A 54 -9.53 -5.48 -14.26
N VAL A 55 -8.34 -4.95 -13.94
CA VAL A 55 -8.16 -3.79 -13.07
C VAL A 55 -7.78 -2.58 -13.89
N ASN A 56 -8.71 -1.62 -14.00
CA ASN A 56 -8.49 -0.41 -14.77
C ASN A 56 -7.33 0.44 -14.21
N HIS A 57 -6.49 0.96 -15.10
CA HIS A 57 -5.38 1.86 -14.76
C HIS A 57 -5.87 3.12 -13.99
N GLY A 58 -6.99 3.70 -14.44
CA GLY A 58 -7.62 4.84 -13.77
C GLY A 58 -8.23 4.54 -12.40
N ARG A 59 -8.25 3.28 -11.97
CA ARG A 59 -8.57 2.88 -10.59
C ARG A 59 -7.29 2.66 -9.78
N LEU A 60 -6.31 1.95 -10.36
CA LEU A 60 -5.07 1.61 -9.68
C LEU A 60 -4.26 2.85 -9.25
N TYR A 61 -3.97 3.75 -10.19
CA TYR A 61 -3.03 4.84 -9.93
C TYR A 61 -3.55 5.89 -8.94
N PRO A 62 -4.82 6.33 -9.02
CA PRO A 62 -5.36 7.22 -7.99
C PRO A 62 -5.30 6.62 -6.59
N ASN A 63 -5.55 5.30 -6.44
CA ASN A 63 -5.43 4.65 -5.13
C ASN A 63 -3.98 4.51 -4.67
N LEU A 64 -3.01 4.33 -5.59
CA LEU A 64 -1.59 4.38 -5.24
C LEU A 64 -1.16 5.77 -4.80
N ASP A 65 -1.61 6.82 -5.48
CA ASP A 65 -1.31 8.21 -5.14
C ASP A 65 -1.90 8.58 -3.77
N GLU A 66 -3.16 8.20 -3.49
CA GLU A 66 -3.78 8.37 -2.16
C GLU A 66 -2.99 7.63 -1.06
N LEU A 67 -2.55 6.40 -1.30
CA LEU A 67 -1.74 5.65 -0.33
C LEU A 67 -0.36 6.26 -0.09
N ILE A 68 0.19 6.98 -1.08
CA ILE A 68 1.41 7.77 -0.93
C ILE A 68 1.16 9.02 -0.09
N GLU A 69 0.06 9.73 -0.34
CA GLU A 69 -0.35 10.88 0.46
C GLU A 69 -0.57 10.50 1.94
N LEU A 70 -1.16 9.32 2.18
CA LEU A 70 -1.30 8.74 3.52
C LEU A 70 0.02 8.22 4.12
N SER A 71 1.15 8.35 3.43
CA SER A 71 2.47 7.87 3.86
C SER A 71 2.52 6.35 4.14
N LEU A 72 1.63 5.56 3.56
CA LEU A 72 1.60 4.09 3.70
C LEU A 72 2.42 3.39 2.60
N VAL A 73 2.56 4.05 1.45
CA VAL A 73 3.34 3.60 0.30
C VAL A 73 4.32 4.70 -0.08
N GLU A 74 5.51 4.32 -0.52
CA GLU A 74 6.45 5.23 -1.15
C GLU A 74 6.66 4.89 -2.62
N ARG A 75 6.93 5.92 -3.43
CA ARG A 75 7.24 5.78 -4.84
C ARG A 75 8.73 5.97 -5.08
N GLY A 76 9.41 4.90 -5.44
CA GLY A 76 10.77 4.89 -5.93
C GLY A 76 10.83 4.87 -7.47
N GLN A 77 12.05 4.90 -8.00
CA GLN A 77 12.32 4.83 -9.43
C GLN A 77 13.25 3.65 -9.73
N ILE A 78 12.83 2.73 -10.61
CA ILE A 78 13.68 1.65 -11.11
C ILE A 78 14.51 2.16 -12.29
N ASP A 79 13.83 2.86 -13.22
CA ASP A 79 14.42 3.45 -14.41
C ASP A 79 13.67 4.73 -14.81
N LYS A 80 14.04 5.34 -15.94
CA LYS A 80 13.45 6.61 -16.43
C LYS A 80 11.93 6.56 -16.69
N ARG A 81 11.33 5.38 -16.78
CA ARG A 81 9.93 5.13 -17.15
C ARG A 81 9.17 4.26 -16.15
N THR A 82 9.88 3.51 -15.30
CA THR A 82 9.27 2.52 -14.39
C THR A 82 9.39 2.97 -12.93
N ASN A 83 8.25 3.24 -12.31
CA ASN A 83 8.15 3.51 -10.88
C ASN A 83 8.10 2.20 -10.10
N ARG A 84 8.73 2.18 -8.93
CA ARG A 84 8.58 1.15 -7.89
C ARG A 84 7.67 1.68 -6.80
N TYR A 85 6.80 0.83 -6.27
CA TYR A 85 5.98 1.16 -5.12
C TYR A 85 6.32 0.22 -3.97
N THR A 86 6.62 0.75 -2.80
CA THR A 86 7.08 -0.07 -1.66
C THR A 86 6.31 0.35 -0.42
N LEU A 87 6.04 -0.57 0.50
CA LEU A 87 5.41 -0.18 1.76
C LEU A 87 6.39 0.67 2.56
N THR A 88 5.88 1.71 3.19
CA THR A 88 6.63 2.40 4.24
C THR A 88 6.58 1.57 5.52
N ASP A 89 7.38 1.94 6.52
CA ASP A 89 7.29 1.33 7.84
C ASP A 89 5.90 1.51 8.47
N ALA A 90 5.22 2.62 8.18
CA ALA A 90 3.84 2.85 8.62
C ALA A 90 2.86 1.91 7.92
N GLY A 91 3.00 1.68 6.61
CA GLY A 91 2.20 0.70 5.86
C GLY A 91 2.37 -0.72 6.39
N ARG A 92 3.62 -1.13 6.69
CA ARG A 92 3.91 -2.44 7.29
C ARG A 92 3.32 -2.56 8.69
N GLU A 93 3.48 -1.53 9.52
CA GLU A 93 2.93 -1.53 10.87
C GLU A 93 1.40 -1.62 10.88
N LEU A 94 0.74 -0.90 9.96
CA LEU A 94 -0.70 -0.98 9.79
C LEU A 94 -1.18 -2.41 9.49
N LEU A 95 -0.49 -3.11 8.58
CA LEU A 95 -0.79 -4.50 8.26
C LEU A 95 -0.50 -5.45 9.44
N ARG A 96 0.60 -5.24 10.18
CA ARG A 96 0.93 -6.04 11.37
C ARG A 96 -0.10 -5.87 12.47
N SER A 97 -0.46 -4.64 12.79
CA SER A 97 -1.47 -4.30 13.80
C SER A 97 -2.81 -4.94 13.46
N HIS A 98 -3.26 -4.84 12.21
CA HIS A 98 -4.50 -5.50 11.78
C HIS A 98 -4.40 -7.04 11.83
N GLY A 99 -3.28 -7.61 11.39
CA GLY A 99 -3.06 -9.06 11.45
C GLY A 99 -3.05 -9.60 12.89
N ALA A 100 -2.49 -8.85 13.84
CA ALA A 100 -2.52 -9.17 15.26
C ALA A 100 -3.95 -9.16 15.79
N GLU A 101 -4.71 -8.09 15.52
CA GLU A 101 -6.13 -7.98 15.90
C GLU A 101 -6.94 -9.20 15.43
N VAL A 102 -6.80 -9.56 14.14
CA VAL A 102 -7.49 -10.73 13.57
C VAL A 102 -7.04 -12.04 14.24
N THR A 103 -5.76 -12.18 14.54
CA THR A 103 -5.22 -13.40 15.19
C THR A 103 -5.75 -13.57 16.61
N GLU A 104 -5.92 -12.49 17.38
CA GLU A 104 -6.51 -12.53 18.73
C GLU A 104 -7.95 -13.07 18.71
N LEU A 105 -8.71 -12.90 17.62
CA LEU A 105 -10.09 -13.40 17.51
C LEU A 105 -10.19 -14.93 17.47
N PHE A 106 -9.09 -15.63 17.18
CA PHE A 106 -9.04 -17.09 17.06
C PHE A 106 -8.28 -17.78 18.19
N LYS A 107 -7.94 -17.05 19.27
CA LYS A 107 -7.36 -17.61 20.49
C LYS A 107 -8.44 -18.06 21.47
#